data_AF-A0A7Y5BLN3-F1
#
_entry.id   AF-A0A7Y5BLN3-F1
#
_cell.length_a   1.000
_cell.length_b   1.000
_cell.length_c   1.000
_cell.angle_alpha   90.00
_cell.angle_beta   90.00
_cell.angle_gamma   90.00
#
_symmetry.space_group_name_H-M   'P 1'
#
loop_
_entity.id
_entity.type
_entity.pdbx_description
1 polymer ?
#
loop_
_entity_poly.entity_id
_entity_poly.type
_entity_poly.pdbx_seq_one_letter_code
_entity_poly.pdbx_strand_id
1 'polypeptide(L)'
;MIFSIFLTFILFGSFYFCLKNRFFEFNFHSIRYSLQKAVASPSNKDSIILLVFFLSFLLFPLFWGLTFFLKTDANVVVVLIFMTWCYNWIKYIFLGEAEDRR
;
A
#
# COMPACT_ATOMS: atom_id res chain seq x y z
N MET A 1 7.37 1.87 17.77
CA MET A 1 8.24 2.96 17.26
C MET A 1 9.29 2.47 16.26
N ILE A 2 10.28 1.63 16.63
CA ILE A 2 11.33 1.15 15.69
C ILE A 2 10.75 0.52 14.42
N PHE A 3 9.75 -0.36 14.55
CA PHE A 3 9.13 -1.01 13.39
C PHE A 3 8.43 -0.02 12.45
N SER A 4 7.78 1.00 12.99
CA SER A 4 7.10 2.03 12.20
C SER A 4 8.09 2.90 11.45
N ILE A 5 9.21 3.25 12.09
CA ILE A 5 10.32 3.96 11.44
C ILE A 5 10.90 3.10 10.32
N PHE A 6 11.18 1.83 10.58
CA PHE A 6 11.69 0.91 9.56
C PHE A 6 10.72 0.78 8.37
N LEU A 7 9.41 0.64 8.65
CA LEU A 7 8.39 0.60 7.61
C LEU A 7 8.35 1.90 6.80
N THR A 8 8.51 3.06 7.44
CA THR A 8 8.57 4.34 6.70
C THR A 8 9.77 4.39 5.76
N PHE A 9 10.95 3.92 6.19
CA PHE A 9 12.12 3.84 5.31
C PHE A 9 11.88 2.90 4.13
N ILE A 10 11.25 1.74 4.34
CA ILE A 10 10.88 0.83 3.24
C ILE A 10 9.89 1.50 2.29
N LEU A 11 8.86 2.15 2.80
CA LEU A 11 7.86 2.85 2.01
C LEU A 11 8.50 3.94 1.13
N PHE A 12 9.28 4.84 1.73
CA PHE A 12 9.94 5.92 1.01
C PHE A 12 11.02 5.41 0.06
N GLY A 13 11.80 4.40 0.47
CA GLY A 13 12.84 3.80 -0.36
C GLY A 13 12.26 3.10 -1.60
N SER A 14 11.22 2.29 -1.41
CA SER A 14 10.53 1.62 -2.52
C SER A 14 9.80 2.61 -3.44
N PHE A 15 9.18 3.65 -2.87
CA PHE A 15 8.57 4.72 -3.65
C PHE A 15 9.58 5.52 -4.49
N TYR A 16 10.71 5.91 -3.89
CA TYR A 16 11.80 6.59 -4.59
C TYR A 16 12.36 5.73 -5.72
N PHE A 17 12.53 4.42 -5.47
CA PHE A 17 13.00 3.49 -6.50
C PHE A 17 11.99 3.34 -7.64
N CYS A 18 10.69 3.26 -7.33
CA CYS A 18 9.63 3.24 -8.34
C CYS A 18 9.64 4.50 -9.21
N LEU A 19 9.82 5.68 -8.61
CA LEU A 19 9.92 6.94 -9.34
C LEU A 19 11.17 7.00 -10.23
N LYS A 20 12.33 6.63 -9.67
CA LYS A 20 13.61 6.64 -10.39
C LYS A 20 13.58 5.76 -11.63
N ASN A 21 12.97 4.58 -11.55
CA ASN A 21 12.89 3.65 -12.68
C ASN A 21 11.62 3.81 -13.53
N ARG A 22 10.79 4.82 -13.24
CA ARG A 22 9.53 5.09 -13.95
C ARG A 22 8.63 3.86 -14.09
N PHE A 23 8.46 3.12 -12.99
CA PHE A 23 7.59 1.94 -12.95
C PHE A 23 6.10 2.28 -13.15
N PHE A 24 5.72 3.54 -12.93
CA PHE A 24 4.41 4.10 -13.26
C PHE A 24 4.54 5.60 -13.49
N GLU A 25 3.61 6.15 -14.26
CA GLU A 25 3.37 7.60 -14.27
C GLU A 25 2.55 7.98 -13.04
N PHE A 26 2.67 9.24 -12.60
CA PHE A 26 1.97 9.79 -11.43
C PHE A 26 0.46 9.99 -11.71
N ASN A 27 -0.18 8.96 -12.25
CA ASN A 27 -1.58 8.87 -12.60
C ASN A 27 -2.17 7.64 -11.90
N PHE A 28 -3.28 7.83 -11.21
CA PHE A 28 -4.00 6.78 -10.50
C PHE A 28 -4.34 5.56 -11.35
N HIS A 29 -4.62 5.74 -12.64
CA HIS A 29 -4.88 4.63 -13.56
C HIS A 29 -3.60 3.84 -13.87
N SER A 30 -2.49 4.53 -14.12
CA SER A 30 -1.18 3.90 -14.35
C SER A 30 -0.71 3.11 -13.13
N ILE A 31 -0.87 3.68 -11.92
CA ILE A 31 -0.50 3.00 -10.68
C ILE A 31 -1.31 1.72 -10.50
N ARG A 32 -2.63 1.80 -10.73
CA ARG A 32 -3.53 0.65 -10.65
C ARG A 32 -3.13 -0.45 -11.65
N TYR A 33 -2.92 -0.11 -12.91
CA TYR A 33 -2.54 -1.05 -13.94
C TYR A 33 -1.17 -1.71 -13.64
N SER A 34 -0.17 -0.93 -13.25
CA SER A 34 1.14 -1.45 -12.86
C SER A 34 1.05 -2.41 -11.66
N LEU A 35 0.19 -2.12 -10.68
CA LEU A 35 -0.04 -3.00 -9.53
C LEU A 35 -0.75 -4.29 -9.92
N GLN A 36 -1.80 -4.23 -10.73
CA GLN A 36 -2.48 -5.43 -11.22
C GLN A 36 -1.52 -6.34 -12.00
N LYS A 37 -0.71 -5.74 -12.87
CA LYS A 37 0.34 -6.45 -13.63
C LYS A 37 1.39 -7.07 -12.70
N ALA A 38 1.80 -6.35 -11.66
CA ALA A 38 2.76 -6.85 -10.68
C ALA A 38 2.22 -8.06 -9.90
N VAL A 39 0.94 -8.04 -9.54
CA VAL A 39 0.24 -9.16 -8.86
C VAL A 39 0.12 -10.37 -9.80
N ALA A 40 -0.19 -10.15 -11.08
CA ALA A 40 -0.30 -11.22 -12.07
C ALA A 40 1.06 -11.84 -12.46
N SER A 41 2.16 -11.12 -12.25
CA SER A 41 3.52 -11.58 -12.59
C SER A 41 4.52 -11.25 -11.47
N PRO A 42 4.46 -11.97 -10.34
CA PRO A 42 5.22 -11.64 -9.12
C PRO A 42 6.72 -11.93 -9.23
N SER A 43 7.18 -12.68 -10.24
CA SER A 43 8.58 -13.09 -10.38
C SER A 43 9.50 -12.02 -10.99
N ASN A 44 8.97 -10.91 -11.50
CA ASN A 44 9.82 -9.82 -12.00
C ASN A 44 10.32 -8.95 -10.83
N LYS A 45 11.59 -8.53 -10.87
CA LYS A 45 12.20 -7.66 -9.86
C LYS A 45 11.42 -6.37 -9.68
N ASP A 46 10.92 -5.79 -10.77
CA ASP A 46 10.13 -4.56 -10.74
C ASP A 46 8.77 -4.78 -10.08
N SER A 47 8.13 -5.93 -10.34
CA SER A 47 6.88 -6.33 -9.70
C SER A 47 7.05 -6.49 -8.19
N ILE A 48 8.15 -7.11 -7.75
CA ILE A 48 8.44 -7.29 -6.32
C ILE A 48 8.52 -5.94 -5.62
N ILE A 49 9.20 -4.96 -6.21
CA ILE A 49 9.38 -3.65 -5.59
C ILE A 49 8.06 -2.89 -5.50
N LEU A 50 7.22 -2.96 -6.54
CA LEU A 50 5.87 -2.40 -6.54
C LEU A 50 4.98 -3.05 -5.48
N LEU A 51 5.05 -4.38 -5.34
CA LEU A 51 4.30 -5.10 -4.32
C LEU A 51 4.78 -4.76 -2.91
N VAL A 52 6.09 -4.61 -2.70
CA VAL A 52 6.66 -4.18 -1.42
C VAL A 52 6.21 -2.76 -1.07
N PHE A 53 6.23 -1.84 -2.04
CA PHE A 53 5.70 -0.48 -1.86
C PHE A 53 4.23 -0.52 -1.43
N PHE A 54 3.40 -1.24 -2.19
CA PHE A 54 1.96 -1.32 -1.93
C PHE A 54 1.64 -1.98 -0.59
N LEU A 55 2.31 -3.08 -0.25
CA LEU A 55 2.15 -3.74 1.04
C LEU A 55 2.56 -2.83 2.19
N SER A 56 3.69 -2.11 2.04
CA SER A 56 4.15 -1.16 3.06
C SER A 56 3.18 -0.01 3.24
N PHE A 57 2.57 0.46 2.15
CA PHE A 57 1.55 1.49 2.14
C PHE A 57 0.25 1.05 2.82
N LEU A 58 -0.18 -0.20 2.60
CA LEU A 58 -1.34 -0.77 3.30
C LEU A 58 -1.10 -0.88 4.81
N LEU A 59 0.09 -1.34 5.22
CA LEU A 59 0.45 -1.52 6.63
C LEU A 59 0.75 -0.21 7.37
N PHE A 60 1.01 0.88 6.65
CA PHE A 60 1.41 2.16 7.21
C PHE A 60 0.51 2.68 8.35
N PRO A 61 -0.83 2.82 8.18
CA PRO A 61 -1.70 3.32 9.23
C PRO A 61 -1.75 2.40 10.45
N LEU A 62 -1.61 1.08 10.27
CA LEU A 62 -1.57 0.12 11.38
C LEU A 62 -0.31 0.33 12.24
N PHE A 63 0.86 0.36 11.62
CA PHE A 63 2.12 0.48 12.36
C PHE A 63 2.28 1.84 13.04
N TRP A 64 1.81 2.92 12.41
CA TRP A 64 1.80 4.24 13.04
C TRP A 64 0.74 4.38 14.12
N GLY A 65 -0.49 3.94 13.84
CA GLY A 65 -1.57 3.98 14.82
C GLY A 65 -1.24 3.16 16.06
N LEU A 66 -0.69 1.95 15.89
CA LEU A 66 -0.25 1.15 17.03
C LEU A 66 0.90 1.82 17.79
N THR A 67 1.82 2.53 17.13
CA THR A 67 2.90 3.23 17.86
C THR A 67 2.38 4.26 18.86
N PHE A 68 1.26 4.94 18.56
CA PHE A 68 0.67 5.91 19.48
C PHE A 68 -0.33 5.29 20.46
N PHE A 69 -1.10 4.29 20.02
CA PHE A 69 -2.28 3.82 20.74
C PHE A 69 -2.17 2.39 21.29
N LEU A 70 -1.02 1.71 21.20
CA LEU A 70 -0.86 0.31 21.64
C LEU A 70 -1.31 0.05 23.08
N LYS A 71 -1.07 1.01 23.98
CA LYS A 71 -1.37 0.89 25.42
C LYS A 71 -2.71 1.52 25.81
N THR A 72 -3.56 1.81 24.84
CA THR A 72 -4.85 2.47 25.04
C THR A 72 -5.96 1.67 24.38
N ASP A 73 -7.18 1.81 24.87
CA ASP A 73 -8.38 1.19 24.28
C ASP A 73 -8.66 1.69 22.84
N ALA A 74 -8.02 2.79 22.43
CA ALA A 74 -8.09 3.32 21.07
C ALA A 74 -7.37 2.45 20.02
N ASN A 75 -6.66 1.38 20.43
CA ASN A 75 -6.11 0.40 19.50
C ASN A 75 -7.18 -0.24 18.59
N VAL A 76 -8.43 -0.39 19.08
CA VAL A 76 -9.57 -0.88 18.30
C VAL A 76 -9.89 0.08 17.16
N VAL A 77 -9.86 1.39 17.43
CA VAL A 77 -10.08 2.43 16.41
C VAL A 77 -9.00 2.38 15.34
N VAL A 78 -7.74 2.16 15.73
CA VAL A 78 -6.62 1.97 14.77
C VAL A 78 -6.89 0.78 13.85
N VAL A 79 -7.35 -0.35 14.40
CA VAL A 79 -7.67 -1.54 13.60
C VAL A 79 -8.82 -1.26 12.64
N LEU A 80 -9.88 -0.56 13.08
CA LEU A 80 -11.01 -0.19 12.23
C LEU A 80 -10.59 0.73 11.08
N ILE A 81 -9.75 1.73 11.37
CA ILE A 81 -9.19 2.63 10.35
C ILE A 81 -8.34 1.82 9.36
N PHE A 82 -7.49 0.91 9.86
CA PHE A 82 -6.67 0.04 9.02
C PHE A 82 -7.51 -0.88 8.13
N MET A 83 -8.57 -1.50 8.65
CA MET A 83 -9.46 -2.34 7.86
C MET A 83 -10.15 -1.54 6.76
N THR A 84 -10.66 -0.34 7.09
CA THR A 84 -11.29 0.56 6.13
C THR A 84 -10.31 1.02 5.05
N TRP A 85 -9.09 1.36 5.46
CA TRP A 85 -8.00 1.73 4.55
C TRP A 85 -7.68 0.61 3.57
N CYS A 86 -7.42 -0.60 4.07
CA CYS A 86 -7.12 -1.75 3.25
C CYS A 86 -8.27 -2.09 2.31
N TYR A 87 -9.50 -2.10 2.81
CA TYR A 87 -10.67 -2.37 1.99
C TYR A 87 -10.81 -1.38 0.84
N ASN A 88 -10.68 -0.08 1.10
CA ASN A 88 -10.80 0.95 0.06
C ASN A 88 -9.71 0.82 -1.01
N TRP A 89 -8.46 0.62 -0.60
CA TRP A 89 -7.35 0.49 -1.56
C TRP A 89 -7.41 -0.82 -2.35
N ILE A 90 -7.75 -1.93 -1.71
CA ILE A 90 -7.95 -3.22 -2.41
C ILE A 90 -9.15 -3.12 -3.36
N LYS A 91 -10.27 -2.53 -2.93
CA LYS A 91 -11.44 -2.30 -3.80
C LYS A 91 -11.05 -1.44 -5.00
N TYR A 92 -10.36 -0.33 -4.77
CA TYR A 92 -9.91 0.57 -5.84
C TYR A 92 -9.03 -0.16 -6.87
N ILE A 93 -8.07 -0.97 -6.41
CA ILE A 93 -7.13 -1.66 -7.30
C ILE A 93 -7.80 -2.81 -8.06
N PHE A 94 -8.58 -3.67 -7.39
CA PHE A 94 -9.04 -4.93 -7.98
C PHE A 94 -10.51 -4.92 -8.43
N LEU A 95 -11.37 -4.10 -7.80
CA LEU A 95 -12.82 -4.11 -8.02
C LEU A 95 -13.34 -2.88 -8.76
N GLY A 96 -12.56 -1.80 -8.86
CA GLY A 96 -12.97 -0.54 -9.48
C GLY A 96 -13.26 -0.58 -10.99
N GLU A 97 -13.19 -1.74 -11.65
CA GLU A 97 -13.61 -1.94 -13.06
C GLU A 97 -14.96 -2.68 -13.18
N ALA A 98 -15.42 -3.32 -12.10
CA ALA A 98 -16.69 -4.04 -12.11
C ALA A 98 -17.90 -3.10 -11.92
N GLU A 99 -17.66 -1.89 -11.40
CA GLU A 99 -18.69 -0.89 -11.11
C GLU A 99 -18.90 0.10 -12.27
N ASP A 100 -17.86 0.36 -13.09
CA ASP A 100 -17.91 1.25 -14.26
C ASP A 100 -18.46 0.57 -15.54
N ARG A 101 -18.85 -0.71 -15.43
CA ARG A 101 -19.46 -1.51 -16.52
C ARG A 101 -20.92 -1.91 -16.23
N ARG A 102 -21.60 -1.22 -15.32
CA ARG A 102 -23.04 -1.39 -15.04
C ARG A 102 -23.80 -0.12 -15.33
#